data_AF-A0A4U7EZ84-F1
#
_entry.id   AF-A0A4U7EZ84-F1
#
_cell.length_a   1.000
_cell.length_b   1.000
_cell.length_c   1.000
_cell.angle_alpha   90.00
_cell.angle_beta   90.00
_cell.angle_gamma   90.00
#
_symmetry.space_group_name_H-M   'P 1'
#
loop_
_entity.id
_entity.type
_entity.pdbx_description
1 polymer ?
#
loop_
_entity_poly.entity_id
_entity_poly.type
_entity_poly.pdbx_seq_one_letter_code
_entity_poly.pdbx_strand_id
1 'polypeptide(L)'
;ILGGFTVTTREATHAVDAAVPLVVCLPDVAVSTRDARRVVPETASMDDLVETVGNAATLAVGMCRSDPELVGAGMSDPVVTPERARLITGYDDVRAAAFDAGAAGVTVSGAGPAILAVCRDGDRRGVAAAMLDAFADAGIDARAYQTRIGRGSTVLDE
;
A
#
# COMPACT_ATOMS: atom_id res chain seq x y z
N ILE A 1 -10.53 -10.54 10.94
CA ILE A 1 -10.61 -11.82 11.68
C ILE A 1 -9.24 -12.49 11.74
N LEU A 2 -8.71 -12.97 10.61
CA LEU A 2 -7.52 -13.85 10.60
C LEU A 2 -6.20 -13.19 11.02
N GLY A 3 -5.98 -11.92 10.65
CA GLY A 3 -4.67 -11.30 10.82
C GLY A 3 -3.65 -11.78 9.79
N GLY A 4 -2.41 -11.33 9.94
CA GLY A 4 -1.32 -11.65 9.02
C GLY A 4 -1.52 -11.02 7.63
N PHE A 5 -0.79 -11.57 6.67
CA PHE A 5 -1.03 -11.33 5.24
C PHE A 5 -1.96 -12.41 4.70
N THR A 6 -2.99 -12.01 3.96
CA THR A 6 -4.00 -12.94 3.45
C THR A 6 -4.09 -12.93 1.93
N VAL A 7 -4.19 -14.11 1.33
CA VAL A 7 -4.53 -14.30 -0.08
C VAL A 7 -5.91 -14.92 -0.17
N THR A 8 -6.83 -14.25 -0.88
CA THR A 8 -8.23 -14.65 -0.99
C THR A 8 -8.59 -15.00 -2.43
N THR A 9 -9.21 -16.16 -2.61
CA THR A 9 -9.82 -16.61 -3.85
C THR A 9 -11.33 -16.74 -3.67
N ARG A 10 -12.06 -17.20 -4.69
CA ARG A 10 -13.50 -17.49 -4.56
C ARG A 10 -13.80 -18.63 -3.59
N GLU A 11 -12.83 -19.52 -3.36
CA GLU A 11 -13.01 -20.76 -2.62
C GLU A 11 -12.53 -20.65 -1.18
N ALA A 12 -11.44 -19.91 -0.94
CA ALA A 12 -10.81 -19.86 0.36
C ALA A 12 -10.04 -18.56 0.59
N THR A 13 -9.74 -18.30 1.87
CA THR A 13 -8.76 -17.30 2.30
C THR A 13 -7.66 -18.00 3.07
N HIS A 14 -6.42 -17.77 2.65
CA HIS A 14 -5.23 -18.31 3.30
C HIS A 14 -4.50 -17.18 3.99
N ALA A 15 -4.15 -17.38 5.26
CA ALA A 15 -3.38 -16.42 6.04
C ALA A 15 -1.96 -16.95 6.25
N VAL A 16 -0.99 -16.04 6.21
CA VAL A 16 0.40 -16.28 6.60
C VAL A 16 0.85 -15.22 7.57
N ASP A 17 1.64 -15.62 8.56
CA ASP A 17 2.31 -14.67 9.43
C ASP A 17 3.36 -13.91 8.62
N ALA A 18 3.32 -12.59 8.74
CA ALA A 18 4.24 -11.69 8.06
C ALA A 18 4.58 -10.54 9.00
N ALA A 19 5.85 -10.13 8.99
CA ALA A 19 6.39 -9.12 9.88
C ALA A 19 7.20 -8.09 9.09
N VAL A 20 6.51 -7.30 8.27
CA VAL A 20 7.13 -6.17 7.57
C VAL A 20 6.75 -4.82 8.22
N PRO A 21 7.71 -3.89 8.39
CA PRO A 21 7.44 -2.54 8.84
C PRO A 21 6.70 -1.76 7.75
N LEU A 22 5.68 -1.00 8.15
CA LEU A 22 4.83 -0.24 7.23
C LEU A 22 4.66 1.20 7.71
N VAL A 23 4.46 2.10 6.76
CA VAL A 23 3.97 3.46 6.98
C VAL A 23 2.68 3.62 6.19
N VAL A 24 1.63 4.14 6.85
CA VAL A 24 0.38 4.53 6.18
C VAL A 24 0.24 6.04 6.30
N CYS A 25 0.18 6.76 5.18
CA CYS A 25 -0.12 8.18 5.17
C CYS A 25 -1.54 8.40 4.65
N LEU A 26 -2.39 9.00 5.49
CA LEU A 26 -3.78 9.30 5.19
C LEU A 26 -3.94 10.82 5.00
N PRO A 27 -4.05 11.31 3.76
CA PRO A 27 -4.39 12.70 3.51
C PRO A 27 -5.86 13.00 3.88
N ASP A 28 -6.13 14.23 4.30
CA ASP A 28 -7.46 14.76 4.60
C ASP A 28 -8.14 15.25 3.31
N VAL A 29 -8.25 14.34 2.34
CA VAL A 29 -8.97 14.56 1.08
C VAL A 29 -10.09 13.55 0.96
N ALA A 30 -11.25 13.99 0.50
CA ALA A 30 -12.38 13.10 0.28
C ALA A 30 -12.28 12.46 -1.12
N VAL A 31 -11.87 11.19 -1.17
CA VAL A 31 -12.02 10.36 -2.38
C VAL A 31 -13.24 9.46 -2.20
N SER A 32 -14.23 9.63 -3.06
CA SER A 32 -15.42 8.77 -3.10
C SER A 32 -15.02 7.35 -3.51
N THR A 33 -15.31 6.36 -2.66
CA THR A 33 -15.05 4.93 -2.96
C THR A 33 -15.80 4.45 -4.20
N ARG A 34 -16.94 5.07 -4.52
CA ARG A 34 -17.67 4.81 -5.76
C ARG A 34 -16.84 5.25 -6.96
N ASP A 35 -16.21 6.42 -6.89
CA ASP A 35 -15.46 6.97 -8.02
C ASP A 35 -14.15 6.19 -8.19
N ALA A 36 -13.49 5.81 -7.09
CA ALA A 36 -12.33 4.91 -7.10
C ALA A 36 -12.62 3.50 -7.67
N ARG A 37 -13.87 3.03 -7.62
CA ARG A 37 -14.29 1.78 -8.28
C ARG A 37 -14.56 1.96 -9.77
N ARG A 38 -15.02 3.15 -10.19
CA ARG A 38 -15.37 3.45 -11.59
C ARG A 38 -14.17 3.75 -12.47
N VAL A 39 -13.06 4.17 -11.88
CA VAL A 39 -11.82 4.45 -12.64
C VAL A 39 -11.06 3.18 -13.03
N VAL A 40 -11.38 2.02 -12.44
CA VAL A 40 -10.69 0.77 -12.75
C VAL A 40 -11.08 0.32 -14.17
N PRO A 41 -10.10 0.01 -15.05
CA PRO A 41 -10.39 -0.43 -16.41
C PRO A 41 -11.18 -1.74 -16.45
N GLU A 42 -12.08 -1.87 -17.42
CA GLU A 42 -12.83 -3.13 -17.64
C GLU A 42 -11.97 -4.21 -18.33
N THR A 43 -10.86 -3.82 -18.94
CA THR A 43 -9.94 -4.70 -19.68
C THR A 43 -8.50 -4.35 -19.38
N ALA A 44 -7.62 -5.36 -19.41
CA ALA A 44 -6.17 -5.21 -19.34
C ALA A 44 -5.51 -5.97 -20.48
N SER A 45 -4.32 -5.55 -20.92
CA SER A 45 -3.56 -6.31 -21.92
C SER A 45 -3.00 -7.61 -21.31
N MET A 46 -2.60 -8.56 -22.16
CA MET A 46 -1.94 -9.77 -21.68
C MET A 46 -0.62 -9.45 -20.97
N ASP A 47 0.11 -8.44 -21.43
CA ASP A 47 1.38 -8.02 -20.82
C ASP A 47 1.14 -7.44 -19.41
N ASP A 48 0.12 -6.58 -19.25
CA ASP A 48 -0.26 -6.05 -17.94
C ASP A 48 -0.67 -7.17 -16.97
N LEU A 49 -1.40 -8.18 -17.46
CA LEU A 49 -1.82 -9.33 -16.66
C LEU A 49 -0.62 -10.18 -16.21
N VAL A 50 0.33 -10.43 -17.11
CA VAL A 50 1.56 -11.16 -16.79
C VAL A 50 2.36 -10.41 -15.73
N GLU A 51 2.52 -9.09 -15.87
CA GLU A 51 3.22 -8.26 -14.89
C GLU A 51 2.48 -8.25 -13.55
N THR A 52 1.17 -8.03 -13.55
CA THR A 52 0.34 -7.98 -12.32
C THR A 52 0.42 -9.31 -11.55
N VAL A 53 0.31 -10.45 -12.24
CA VAL A 53 0.44 -11.77 -11.62
C VAL A 53 1.86 -12.00 -11.08
N GLY A 54 2.88 -11.57 -11.82
CA GLY A 54 4.28 -11.63 -11.37
C GLY A 54 4.53 -10.81 -10.11
N ASN A 55 4.00 -9.59 -10.04
CA ASN A 55 4.13 -8.71 -8.88
C ASN A 55 3.35 -9.25 -7.69
N ALA A 56 2.13 -9.75 -7.90
CA ALA A 56 1.34 -10.40 -6.84
C ALA A 56 2.04 -11.65 -6.26
N ALA A 57 2.65 -12.48 -7.11
CA ALA A 57 3.44 -13.63 -6.66
C ALA A 57 4.69 -13.18 -5.89
N THR A 58 5.38 -12.15 -6.37
CA THR A 58 6.54 -11.54 -5.69
C THR A 58 6.16 -10.98 -4.32
N LEU A 59 5.03 -10.29 -4.23
CA LEU A 59 4.47 -9.77 -2.98
C LEU A 59 4.18 -10.91 -1.99
N ALA A 60 3.53 -11.98 -2.44
CA ALA A 60 3.24 -13.14 -1.60
C ALA A 60 4.52 -13.80 -1.07
N VAL A 61 5.54 -13.97 -1.92
CA VAL A 61 6.86 -14.49 -1.50
C VAL A 61 7.53 -13.54 -0.50
N GLY A 62 7.49 -12.23 -0.74
CA GLY A 62 8.05 -11.22 0.16
C GLY A 62 7.38 -11.24 1.53
N MET A 63 6.05 -11.36 1.58
CA MET A 63 5.28 -11.47 2.82
C MET A 63 5.62 -12.74 3.59
N CYS A 64 5.66 -13.91 2.92
CA CYS A 64 6.07 -15.17 3.53
C CYS A 64 7.50 -15.15 4.08
N ARG A 65 8.38 -14.32 3.50
CA ARG A 65 9.77 -14.14 3.95
C ARG A 65 9.96 -12.97 4.91
N SER A 66 8.93 -12.17 5.14
CA SER A 66 9.02 -10.88 5.83
C SER A 66 10.14 -9.99 5.27
N ASP A 67 10.30 -9.97 3.95
CA ASP A 67 11.34 -9.25 3.23
C ASP A 67 10.77 -7.94 2.63
N PRO A 68 11.10 -6.77 3.19
CA PRO A 68 10.57 -5.48 2.72
C PRO A 68 10.89 -5.17 1.27
N GLU A 69 12.04 -5.61 0.74
CA GLU A 69 12.45 -5.34 -0.64
C GLU A 69 11.60 -6.13 -1.63
N LEU A 70 11.39 -7.41 -1.35
CA LEU A 70 10.49 -8.25 -2.16
C LEU A 70 9.04 -7.78 -2.06
N VAL A 71 8.59 -7.39 -0.86
CA VAL A 71 7.26 -6.80 -0.69
C VAL A 71 7.13 -5.53 -1.52
N GLY A 72 8.12 -4.64 -1.47
CA GLY A 72 8.11 -3.38 -2.20
C GLY A 72 8.09 -3.58 -3.72
N ALA A 73 8.92 -4.48 -4.24
CA ALA A 73 8.91 -4.86 -5.66
C ALA A 73 7.54 -5.42 -6.10
N GLY A 74 6.89 -6.21 -5.24
CA GLY A 74 5.57 -6.78 -5.51
C GLY A 74 4.39 -5.81 -5.36
N MET A 75 4.60 -4.59 -4.84
CA MET A 75 3.54 -3.57 -4.71
C MET A 75 3.22 -2.85 -6.03
N SER A 76 4.02 -3.06 -7.08
CA SER A 76 3.75 -2.47 -8.40
C SER A 76 2.53 -3.13 -9.05
N ASP A 77 1.62 -2.31 -9.57
CA ASP A 77 0.43 -2.74 -10.28
C ASP A 77 0.20 -1.78 -11.45
N PRO A 78 0.39 -2.23 -12.70
CA PRO A 78 0.27 -1.37 -13.88
C PRO A 78 -1.18 -1.05 -14.26
N VAL A 79 -2.17 -1.75 -13.69
CA VAL A 79 -3.57 -1.67 -14.13
C VAL A 79 -4.41 -0.77 -13.23
N VAL A 80 -4.45 -1.05 -11.92
CA VAL A 80 -5.43 -0.42 -11.02
C VAL A 80 -4.84 0.80 -10.32
N THR A 81 -3.59 0.70 -9.88
CA THR A 81 -2.91 1.72 -9.09
C THR A 81 -2.80 3.07 -9.84
N PRO A 82 -2.42 3.15 -11.13
CA PRO A 82 -2.35 4.41 -11.86
C PRO A 82 -3.70 5.13 -11.92
N GLU A 83 -4.79 4.40 -12.13
CA GLU A 83 -6.12 4.97 -12.21
C GLU A 83 -6.64 5.48 -10.86
N ARG A 84 -6.29 4.81 -9.76
CA ARG A 84 -6.62 5.27 -8.41
C ARG A 84 -5.73 6.43 -7.96
N ALA A 85 -4.44 6.39 -8.28
CA ALA A 85 -3.47 7.42 -7.95
C ALA A 85 -3.91 8.79 -8.49
N ARG A 86 -4.48 8.84 -9.70
CA ARG A 86 -5.03 10.06 -10.31
C ARG A 86 -6.12 10.76 -9.49
N LEU A 87 -6.79 10.04 -8.58
CA LEU A 87 -7.81 10.60 -7.70
C LEU A 87 -7.22 11.21 -6.42
N ILE A 88 -5.93 10.96 -6.14
CA ILE A 88 -5.25 11.39 -4.93
C ILE A 88 -4.31 12.54 -5.31
N THR A 89 -4.74 13.78 -5.04
CA THR A 89 -3.91 14.96 -5.25
C THR A 89 -2.60 14.84 -4.46
N GLY A 90 -1.47 15.06 -5.11
CA GLY A 90 -0.13 14.94 -4.50
C GLY A 90 0.43 13.52 -4.42
N TYR A 91 -0.25 12.50 -4.97
CA TYR A 91 0.21 11.11 -4.88
C TYR A 91 1.64 10.91 -5.42
N ASP A 92 1.95 11.42 -6.61
CA ASP A 92 3.24 11.19 -7.25
C ASP A 92 4.39 11.84 -6.46
N ASP A 93 4.17 13.04 -5.92
CA ASP A 93 5.13 13.75 -5.08
C ASP A 93 5.38 13.01 -3.76
N VAL A 94 4.31 12.56 -3.11
CA VAL A 94 4.39 11.78 -1.87
C VAL A 94 5.06 10.44 -2.10
N ARG A 95 4.77 9.79 -3.24
CA ARG A 95 5.41 8.55 -3.65
C ARG A 95 6.91 8.74 -3.86
N ALA A 96 7.31 9.79 -4.58
CA ALA A 96 8.71 10.12 -4.80
C ALA A 96 9.44 10.42 -3.48
N ALA A 97 8.87 11.28 -2.64
CA ALA A 97 9.43 11.62 -1.33
C ALA A 97 9.60 10.39 -0.41
N ALA A 98 8.64 9.46 -0.44
CA ALA A 98 8.75 8.21 0.31
C ALA A 98 9.92 7.33 -0.18
N PHE A 99 10.11 7.21 -1.50
CA PHE A 99 11.25 6.47 -2.06
C PHE A 99 12.59 7.13 -1.71
N ASP A 100 12.69 8.46 -1.84
CA ASP A 100 13.89 9.21 -1.48
C ASP A 100 14.24 9.07 0.02
N ALA A 101 13.23 8.88 0.85
CA ALA A 101 13.38 8.61 2.29
C ALA A 101 13.65 7.14 2.65
N GLY A 102 13.77 6.24 1.67
CA GLY A 102 14.13 4.83 1.88
C GLY A 102 12.96 3.85 1.88
N ALA A 103 11.80 4.21 1.33
CA ALA A 103 10.75 3.22 1.08
C ALA A 103 11.21 2.19 0.04
N ALA A 104 10.94 0.91 0.30
CA ALA A 104 11.19 -0.18 -0.65
C ALA A 104 10.04 -0.32 -1.66
N GLY A 105 8.84 0.13 -1.31
CA GLY A 105 7.70 0.18 -2.21
C GLY A 105 6.60 1.07 -1.66
N VAL A 106 5.81 1.64 -2.57
CA VAL A 106 4.73 2.58 -2.26
C VAL A 106 3.56 2.29 -3.19
N THR A 107 2.35 2.22 -2.63
CA THR A 107 1.11 2.00 -3.39
C THR A 107 -0.09 2.65 -2.71
N VAL A 108 -1.22 2.72 -3.42
CA VAL A 108 -2.50 3.14 -2.84
C VAL A 108 -3.00 2.06 -1.88
N SER A 109 -3.38 2.46 -0.67
CA SER A 109 -3.99 1.55 0.30
C SER A 109 -5.47 1.34 -0.03
N GLY A 110 -5.79 0.13 -0.52
CA GLY A 110 -7.16 -0.21 -0.93
C GLY A 110 -7.66 0.69 -2.07
N ALA A 111 -8.81 1.33 -1.88
CA ALA A 111 -9.36 2.30 -2.84
C ALA A 111 -8.81 3.72 -2.67
N GLY A 112 -7.91 3.96 -1.72
CA GLY A 112 -7.45 5.29 -1.34
C GLY A 112 -8.41 6.01 -0.37
N PRO A 113 -8.06 7.24 0.06
CA PRO A 113 -6.91 8.03 -0.40
C PRO A 113 -5.61 7.74 0.36
N ALA A 114 -5.64 6.83 1.34
CA ALA A 114 -4.43 6.46 2.07
C ALA A 114 -3.36 5.86 1.14
N ILE A 115 -2.11 6.19 1.40
CA ILE A 115 -0.92 5.67 0.72
C ILE A 115 -0.18 4.76 1.70
N LEU A 116 0.19 3.57 1.24
CA LEU A 116 0.94 2.58 1.98
C LEU A 116 2.38 2.56 1.47
N ALA A 117 3.35 2.62 2.37
CA ALA A 117 4.75 2.39 2.07
C ALA A 117 5.29 1.22 2.92
N VAL A 118 6.06 0.33 2.30
CA VAL A 118 6.89 -0.66 2.98
C VAL A 118 8.32 -0.16 3.02
N CYS A 119 8.99 -0.35 4.15
CA CYS A 119 10.37 0.09 4.36
C CYS A 119 11.04 -0.77 5.43
N ARG A 120 12.34 -0.57 5.66
CA ARG A 120 13.03 -1.21 6.78
C ARG A 120 12.65 -0.50 8.08
N ASP A 121 12.80 -1.19 9.20
CA ASP A 121 12.27 -0.72 10.48
C ASP A 121 12.83 0.65 10.91
N GLY A 122 14.10 0.90 10.59
CA GLY A 122 14.80 2.17 10.85
C GLY A 122 14.37 3.34 9.97
N ASP A 123 13.78 3.09 8.80
CA ASP A 123 13.44 4.13 7.82
C ASP A 123 12.03 4.69 8.04
N ARG A 124 11.17 3.98 8.80
CA ARG A 124 9.75 4.33 9.02
C ARG A 124 9.52 5.79 9.42
N ARG A 125 10.35 6.32 10.32
CA ARG A 125 10.22 7.71 10.77
C ARG A 125 10.54 8.70 9.66
N GLY A 126 11.59 8.44 8.88
CA GLY A 126 12.00 9.27 7.75
C GLY A 126 10.94 9.24 6.65
N VAL A 127 10.49 8.05 6.26
CA VAL A 127 9.42 7.85 5.26
C VAL A 127 8.13 8.54 5.71
N ALA A 128 7.70 8.38 6.96
CA ALA A 128 6.50 9.03 7.47
C ALA A 128 6.59 10.57 7.43
N ALA A 129 7.75 11.15 7.80
CA ALA A 129 7.95 12.58 7.72
C ALA A 129 7.93 13.09 6.27
N ALA A 130 8.67 12.42 5.36
CA ALA A 130 8.72 12.79 3.95
C ALA A 130 7.35 12.76 3.27
N MET A 131 6.52 11.76 3.60
CA MET A 131 5.14 11.70 3.08
C MET A 131 4.25 12.83 3.60
N LEU A 132 4.41 13.22 4.88
CA LEU A 132 3.68 14.35 5.47
C LEU A 132 4.10 15.68 4.84
N ASP A 133 5.41 15.89 4.71
CA ASP A 133 5.98 17.12 4.15
C ASP A 133 5.52 17.29 2.68
N ALA A 134 5.55 16.22 1.88
CA ALA A 134 5.08 16.27 0.49
C ALA A 134 3.59 16.60 0.37
N PHE A 135 2.73 16.10 1.27
CA PHE A 135 1.32 16.52 1.30
C PHE A 135 1.17 17.98 1.76
N ALA A 136 1.94 18.41 2.75
CA ALA A 136 1.92 19.78 3.24
C ALA A 136 2.34 20.78 2.15
N ASP A 137 3.35 20.45 1.34
CA ASP A 137 3.78 21.23 0.18
C ASP A 137 2.69 21.34 -0.90
N ALA A 138 1.83 20.31 -1.01
CA ALA A 138 0.64 20.32 -1.85
C ALA A 138 -0.56 21.04 -1.20
N GLY A 139 -0.41 21.59 0.00
CA GLY A 139 -1.46 22.27 0.75
C GLY A 139 -2.52 21.33 1.32
N ILE A 140 -2.16 20.06 1.57
CA ILE A 140 -3.06 19.00 2.04
C ILE A 140 -2.62 18.56 3.44
N ASP A 141 -3.53 18.67 4.41
CA ASP A 141 -3.32 18.09 5.73
C ASP A 141 -3.30 16.56 5.64
N ALA A 142 -2.40 15.90 6.38
CA ALA A 142 -2.29 14.44 6.38
C ALA A 142 -1.89 13.89 7.74
N ARG A 143 -2.12 12.59 7.95
CA ARG A 143 -1.72 11.84 9.14
C ARG A 143 -0.93 10.60 8.73
N ALA A 144 0.25 10.42 9.31
CA ALA A 144 1.08 9.23 9.08
C ALA A 144 1.08 8.29 10.29
N TYR A 145 0.99 7.00 10.02
CA TYR A 145 0.98 5.92 11.01
C TYR A 145 2.15 4.99 10.72
N GLN A 146 3.10 4.92 11.66
CA GLN A 146 4.12 3.88 11.65
C GLN A 146 3.50 2.62 12.24
N THR A 147 3.32 1.58 11.42
CA THR A 147 2.50 0.42 11.78
C THR A 147 3.17 -0.90 11.39
N ARG A 148 2.48 -1.99 11.72
CA ARG A 148 2.86 -3.37 11.44
C ARG A 148 1.63 -4.17 11.03
N ILE A 149 1.85 -5.34 10.46
CA ILE A 149 0.78 -6.28 10.13
C ILE A 149 0.07 -6.72 11.43
N GLY A 150 -1.26 -6.63 11.42
CA GLY A 150 -2.10 -6.95 12.58
C GLY A 150 -2.28 -8.45 12.80
N ARG A 151 -2.49 -8.85 14.06
CA ARG A 151 -2.70 -10.27 14.45
C ARG A 151 -4.12 -10.79 14.26
N GLY A 152 -5.01 -9.97 13.72
CA GLY A 152 -6.42 -10.30 13.56
C GLY A 152 -7.28 -9.75 14.68
N SER A 153 -8.53 -10.19 14.74
CA SER A 153 -9.49 -9.74 15.76
C SER A 153 -9.28 -10.48 17.06
N THR A 154 -9.31 -9.77 18.19
CA THR A 154 -9.23 -10.33 19.53
C THR A 154 -10.29 -9.66 20.40
N VAL A 155 -10.91 -10.42 21.32
CA VAL A 155 -11.80 -9.86 22.34
C VAL A 155 -10.91 -9.21 23.40
N LEU A 156 -11.19 -7.95 23.73
CA LEU A 156 -10.52 -7.27 24.83
C LEU A 156 -11.32 -7.55 26.09
N ASP A 157 -10.68 -8.17 27.08
CA ASP A 157 -11.26 -8.27 28.42
C ASP A 157 -11.12 -6.90 29.12
N GLU A 158 -12.20 -6.44 29.75
CA GLU A 158 -12.28 -5.17 30.50
C GLU A 158 -11.47 -5.18 31.80
#